data_AF-A0A9P0VUN5-F1
#
_entry.id   AF-A0A9P0VUN5-F1
#
_cell.length_a   1.000
_cell.length_b   1.000
_cell.length_c   1.000
_cell.angle_alpha   90.00
_cell.angle_beta   90.00
_cell.angle_gamma   90.00
#
_symmetry.space_group_name_H-M   'P 1'
#
loop_
_entity.id
_entity.type
_entity.pdbx_description
1 polymer ?
#
loop_
_entity_poly.entity_id
_entity_poly.type
_entity_poly.pdbx_seq_one_letter_code
_entity_poly.pdbx_strand_id
1 'polypeptide(L)'
;MEVGNVKFLDSLNYFPMPLTALPKAFDLKELKKGYFPHLFNTLAHQNYLGPIPALDFYDPDHLKEDTREKLLKWHGEREAEGYVFDFQKEIVEYCISDVEILTQACLKFRDLMKTETTVDPFQESTTIASCCNKVFRRNFLKPETIGVIPKGGYRWRENQSKIAIQWMLWEEHQRGIKIQHAAKGIETIVKGHKVDGFL
;
A
#
# COMPACT_ATOMS: atom_id res chain seq x y z
N MET A 1 -0.31 5.67 12.30
CA MET A 1 -0.84 6.15 13.58
C MET A 1 0.11 5.73 14.68
N GLU A 2 0.40 6.58 15.66
CA GLU A 2 1.32 6.24 16.75
C GLU A 2 0.61 6.44 18.09
N VAL A 3 0.71 5.47 18.98
CA VAL A 3 0.16 5.51 20.33
C VAL A 3 1.25 5.06 21.29
N GLY A 4 1.77 5.99 22.09
CA GLY A 4 2.94 5.74 22.94
C GLY A 4 4.16 5.34 22.11
N ASN A 5 4.71 4.15 22.39
CA ASN A 5 5.84 3.55 21.67
C ASN A 5 5.42 2.55 20.57
N VAL A 6 4.12 2.48 20.25
CA VAL A 6 3.58 1.56 19.24
C VAL A 6 3.21 2.32 17.97
N LYS A 7 3.72 1.84 16.84
CA LYS A 7 3.40 2.37 15.51
C LYS A 7 2.49 1.42 14.76
N PHE A 8 1.31 1.90 14.40
CA PHE A 8 0.37 1.19 13.55
C PHE A 8 0.60 1.57 12.10
N LEU A 9 0.91 0.54 11.30
CA LEU A 9 1.09 0.62 9.86
C LEU A 9 -0.06 -0.13 9.19
N ASP A 10 -0.46 0.37 8.04
CA ASP A 10 -1.43 -0.28 7.17
C ASP A 10 -0.67 -1.07 6.10
N SER A 11 -0.86 -2.38 6.07
CA SER A 11 -0.21 -3.30 5.15
C SER A 11 -0.59 -3.05 3.69
N LEU A 12 -1.75 -2.46 3.41
CA LEU A 12 -2.17 -2.12 2.04
C LEU A 12 -1.29 -1.04 1.41
N ASN A 13 -0.62 -0.21 2.22
CA ASN A 13 0.38 0.75 1.73
C ASN A 13 1.67 0.08 1.22
N TYR A 14 1.83 -1.22 1.48
CA TYR A 14 2.96 -2.03 1.04
C TYR A 14 2.54 -3.08 0.01
N PHE A 15 1.37 -3.68 0.19
CA PHE A 15 0.85 -4.75 -0.66
C PHE A 15 -0.48 -4.32 -1.30
N PRO A 16 -0.46 -3.72 -2.51
CA PRO A 16 -1.66 -3.33 -3.23
C PRO A 16 -2.33 -4.54 -3.91
N MET A 17 -2.59 -5.59 -3.14
CA MET A 17 -3.15 -6.87 -3.62
C MET A 17 -3.98 -7.54 -2.52
N PRO A 18 -4.94 -8.42 -2.86
CA PRO A 18 -5.73 -9.13 -1.87
C PRO A 18 -4.87 -10.11 -1.06
N LEU A 19 -5.32 -10.40 0.16
CA LEU A 19 -4.62 -11.32 1.08
C LEU A 19 -4.40 -12.71 0.46
N THR A 20 -5.38 -13.20 -0.30
CA THR A 20 -5.33 -14.48 -1.02
C THR A 20 -4.21 -14.56 -2.07
N ALA A 21 -3.69 -13.42 -2.54
CA ALA A 21 -2.59 -13.38 -3.50
C ALA A 21 -1.21 -13.38 -2.82
N LEU A 22 -1.12 -13.05 -1.52
CA LEU A 22 0.16 -12.94 -0.82
C LEU A 22 0.94 -14.26 -0.74
N PRO A 23 0.32 -15.43 -0.46
CA PRO A 23 1.07 -16.68 -0.40
C PRO A 23 1.79 -16.97 -1.71
N LYS A 24 1.10 -16.80 -2.84
CA LYS A 24 1.68 -16.98 -4.18
C LYS A 24 2.75 -15.93 -4.50
N ALA A 25 2.55 -14.68 -4.10
CA ALA A 25 3.50 -13.59 -4.38
C ALA A 25 4.82 -13.75 -3.62
N PHE A 26 4.79 -14.32 -2.42
CA PHE A 26 5.96 -14.49 -1.54
C PHE A 26 6.46 -15.93 -1.44
N ASP A 27 5.93 -16.83 -2.27
CA ASP A 27 6.24 -18.28 -2.26
C ASP A 27 6.08 -18.90 -0.86
N LEU A 28 4.99 -18.54 -0.18
CA LEU A 28 4.63 -19.07 1.12
C LEU A 28 3.77 -20.32 0.94
N LYS A 29 3.90 -21.27 1.86
CA LYS A 29 2.96 -22.40 1.92
C LYS A 29 1.56 -21.86 2.17
N GLU A 30 0.62 -22.18 1.29
CA GLU A 30 -0.79 -21.82 1.47
C GLU A 30 -1.31 -22.40 2.78
N LEU A 31 -1.73 -21.52 3.71
CA LEU A 31 -2.18 -21.90 5.05
C LEU A 31 -3.67 -22.22 5.13
N LYS A 32 -4.50 -21.73 4.19
CA LYS A 32 -5.93 -22.07 4.21
C LYS A 32 -6.52 -22.44 2.86
N LYS A 33 -7.21 -23.57 2.93
CA LYS A 33 -8.01 -24.22 1.89
C LYS A 33 -9.48 -24.09 2.31
N GLY A 34 -10.12 -22.95 2.06
CA GLY A 34 -11.53 -22.77 2.38
C GLY A 34 -12.04 -21.33 2.20
N TYR A 35 -13.37 -21.18 2.24
CA TYR A 35 -14.06 -19.90 2.10
C TYR A 35 -14.88 -19.63 3.37
N PHE A 36 -15.04 -18.35 3.71
CA PHE A 36 -15.86 -17.93 4.86
C PHE A 36 -17.13 -17.23 4.36
N PRO A 37 -18.30 -17.46 5.00
CA PRO A 37 -19.56 -16.83 4.60
C PRO A 37 -19.71 -15.44 5.23
N HIS A 38 -19.13 -14.41 4.60
CA HIS A 38 -19.07 -13.05 5.16
C HIS A 38 -20.45 -12.46 5.48
N LEU A 39 -21.46 -12.73 4.65
CA LEU A 39 -22.83 -12.23 4.88
C LEU A 39 -23.57 -13.00 5.98
N PHE A 40 -23.06 -14.16 6.40
CA PHE A 40 -23.63 -14.92 7.51
C PHE A 40 -23.19 -14.38 8.88
N ASN A 41 -22.14 -13.56 8.93
CA ASN A 41 -21.62 -12.96 10.16
C ASN A 41 -22.56 -11.88 10.71
N THR A 42 -23.59 -12.33 11.42
CA THR A 42 -24.58 -11.48 12.09
C THR A 42 -24.66 -11.85 13.58
N LEU A 43 -25.23 -10.95 14.40
CA LEU A 43 -25.45 -11.22 15.83
C LEU A 43 -26.36 -12.45 16.05
N ALA A 44 -27.31 -12.70 15.15
CA ALA A 44 -28.23 -13.83 15.25
C ALA A 44 -27.54 -15.18 15.01
N HIS A 45 -26.47 -15.21 14.21
CA HIS A 45 -25.78 -16.43 13.82
C HIS A 45 -24.52 -16.73 14.65
N GLN A 46 -24.20 -15.91 15.66
CA GLN A 46 -22.97 -16.08 16.44
C GLN A 46 -22.87 -17.47 17.09
N ASN A 47 -23.98 -18.04 17.57
CA ASN A 47 -23.99 -19.37 18.18
C ASN A 47 -24.55 -20.44 17.23
N TYR A 48 -24.47 -20.21 15.91
CA TYR A 48 -24.99 -21.15 14.93
C TYR A 48 -24.11 -22.41 14.88
N LEU A 49 -24.77 -23.56 14.98
CA LEU A 49 -24.19 -24.89 14.81
C LEU A 49 -25.17 -25.71 13.97
N GLY A 50 -24.76 -26.08 12.76
CA GLY A 50 -25.66 -26.73 11.82
C GLY A 50 -25.01 -27.02 10.47
N PRO A 51 -25.81 -27.26 9.41
CA PRO A 51 -25.30 -27.42 8.05
C PRO A 51 -24.48 -26.22 7.57
N ILE A 52 -23.67 -26.41 6.54
CA ILE A 52 -22.95 -25.29 5.90
C ILE A 52 -23.94 -24.21 5.42
N PRO A 53 -23.64 -22.90 5.63
CA PRO A 53 -24.51 -21.83 5.14
C PRO A 53 -24.76 -21.90 3.63
N ALA A 54 -25.91 -21.39 3.20
CA ALA A 54 -26.23 -21.31 1.77
C ALA A 54 -25.16 -20.49 1.00
N LEU A 55 -24.97 -20.83 -0.26
CA LEU A 55 -23.94 -20.21 -1.11
C LEU A 55 -24.08 -18.68 -1.19
N ASP A 56 -25.29 -18.16 -1.15
CA ASP A 56 -25.57 -16.71 -1.17
C ASP A 56 -24.83 -15.96 -0.05
N PHE A 57 -24.59 -16.61 1.09
CA PHE A 57 -23.87 -15.99 2.21
C PHE A 57 -22.36 -15.83 1.98
N TYR A 58 -21.81 -16.46 0.95
CA TYR A 58 -20.40 -16.38 0.54
C TYR A 58 -20.15 -15.31 -0.53
N ASP A 59 -21.21 -14.60 -0.96
CA ASP A 59 -21.14 -13.51 -1.93
C ASP A 59 -20.40 -13.86 -3.24
N PRO A 60 -20.86 -14.89 -3.98
CA PRO A 60 -20.18 -15.40 -5.17
C PRO A 60 -20.13 -14.40 -6.33
N ASP A 61 -21.01 -13.39 -6.35
CA ASP A 61 -21.14 -12.43 -7.45
C ASP A 61 -20.02 -11.37 -7.45
N HIS A 62 -19.40 -11.12 -6.30
CA HIS A 62 -18.24 -10.23 -6.19
C HIS A 62 -16.90 -10.94 -6.44
N LEU A 63 -16.92 -12.25 -6.70
CA LEU A 63 -15.72 -13.04 -7.01
C LEU A 63 -15.44 -13.08 -8.52
N LYS A 64 -14.15 -13.18 -8.87
CA LYS A 64 -13.73 -13.48 -10.24
C LYS A 64 -14.17 -14.89 -10.63
N GLU A 65 -14.43 -15.11 -11.92
CA GLU A 65 -14.93 -16.37 -12.48
C GLU A 65 -14.17 -17.62 -11.97
N ASP A 66 -12.83 -17.64 -12.08
CA ASP A 66 -11.99 -18.76 -11.58
C ASP A 66 -12.13 -19.00 -10.06
N THR A 67 -12.31 -17.95 -9.26
CA THR A 67 -12.49 -18.08 -7.81
C THR A 67 -13.90 -18.54 -7.47
N ARG A 68 -14.90 -18.06 -8.23
CA ARG A 68 -16.30 -18.45 -8.09
C ARG A 68 -16.50 -19.93 -8.38
N GLU A 69 -15.88 -20.47 -9.43
CA GLU A 69 -15.91 -21.90 -9.74
C GLU A 69 -15.32 -22.76 -8.61
N LYS A 70 -14.17 -22.32 -8.05
CA LYS A 70 -13.54 -23.00 -6.92
C LYS A 70 -14.41 -22.97 -5.66
N LEU A 71 -15.09 -21.85 -5.39
CA LEU A 71 -16.05 -21.73 -4.30
C LEU A 71 -17.22 -22.69 -4.47
N LEU A 72 -17.86 -22.70 -5.65
CA LEU A 72 -18.98 -23.58 -5.95
C LEU A 72 -18.63 -25.05 -5.74
N LYS A 73 -17.47 -25.47 -6.25
CA LYS A 73 -16.99 -26.84 -6.11
C LYS A 73 -16.74 -27.19 -4.63
N TRP A 74 -16.00 -26.33 -3.91
CA TRP A 74 -15.70 -26.54 -2.50
C TRP A 74 -16.98 -26.59 -1.64
N HIS A 75 -17.95 -25.72 -1.90
CA HIS A 75 -19.21 -25.68 -1.16
C HIS A 75 -20.04 -26.94 -1.38
N GLY A 76 -20.19 -27.39 -2.63
CA GLY A 76 -20.91 -28.63 -2.95
C GLY A 76 -20.23 -29.88 -2.37
N GLU A 77 -18.90 -29.93 -2.33
CA GLU A 77 -18.16 -31.00 -1.64
C GLU A 77 -18.46 -31.01 -0.13
N ARG A 78 -18.46 -29.84 0.53
CA ARG A 78 -18.76 -29.72 1.96
C ARG A 78 -20.19 -30.09 2.30
N GLU A 79 -21.14 -29.69 1.47
CA GLU A 79 -22.55 -30.03 1.63
C GLU A 79 -22.78 -31.54 1.48
N ALA A 80 -22.15 -32.17 0.47
CA ALA A 80 -22.22 -33.62 0.27
C ALA A 80 -21.56 -34.44 1.39
N GLU A 81 -20.51 -33.90 2.03
CA GLU A 81 -19.86 -34.49 3.20
C GLU A 81 -20.72 -34.41 4.48
N GLY A 82 -21.83 -33.66 4.47
CA GLY A 82 -22.62 -33.41 5.68
C GLY A 82 -21.85 -32.60 6.72
N TYR A 83 -20.95 -31.73 6.27
CA TYR A 83 -20.08 -30.95 7.13
C TYR A 83 -20.89 -30.06 8.08
N VAL A 84 -20.59 -30.18 9.39
CA VAL A 84 -21.22 -29.36 10.43
C VAL A 84 -20.42 -28.08 10.62
N PHE A 85 -21.05 -26.97 10.29
CA PHE A 85 -20.51 -25.63 10.43
C PHE A 85 -20.78 -25.09 11.84
N ASP A 86 -19.71 -24.85 12.59
CA ASP A 86 -19.71 -24.17 13.88
C ASP A 86 -19.17 -22.75 13.67
N PHE A 87 -20.06 -21.77 13.80
CA PHE A 87 -19.72 -20.38 13.49
C PHE A 87 -18.59 -19.83 14.37
N GLN A 88 -18.60 -20.11 15.68
CA GLN A 88 -17.59 -19.58 16.61
C GLN A 88 -16.21 -20.17 16.29
N LYS A 89 -16.15 -21.46 15.96
CA LYS A 89 -14.91 -22.11 15.59
C LYS A 89 -14.39 -21.59 14.26
N GLU A 90 -15.24 -21.54 13.24
CA GLU A 90 -14.85 -21.17 11.88
C GLU A 90 -14.39 -19.71 11.78
N ILE A 91 -15.06 -18.77 12.48
CA ILE A 91 -14.64 -17.36 12.46
C ILE A 91 -13.28 -17.16 13.12
N VAL A 92 -13.01 -17.86 14.23
CA VAL A 92 -11.72 -17.79 14.92
C VAL A 92 -10.63 -18.38 14.03
N GLU A 93 -10.83 -19.57 13.47
CA GLU A 93 -9.85 -20.19 12.58
C GLU A 93 -9.62 -19.35 11.33
N TYR A 94 -10.65 -18.70 10.78
CA TYR A 94 -10.54 -17.80 9.63
C TYR A 94 -9.66 -16.59 9.97
N CYS A 95 -9.98 -15.88 11.06
CA CYS A 95 -9.21 -14.72 11.50
C CYS A 95 -7.76 -15.06 11.83
N ILE A 96 -7.51 -16.20 12.50
CA ILE A 96 -6.14 -16.66 12.79
C ILE A 96 -5.36 -16.85 11.50
N SER A 97 -5.94 -17.55 10.53
CA SER A 97 -5.26 -17.81 9.27
C SER A 97 -4.98 -16.53 8.47
N ASP A 98 -5.92 -15.59 8.43
CA ASP A 98 -5.73 -14.31 7.74
C ASP A 98 -4.56 -13.52 8.36
N VAL A 99 -4.48 -13.50 9.70
CA VAL A 99 -3.38 -12.85 10.43
C VAL A 99 -2.06 -13.58 10.20
N GLU A 100 -2.05 -14.92 10.18
CA GLU A 100 -0.84 -15.71 9.93
C GLU A 100 -0.29 -15.48 8.52
N ILE A 101 -1.16 -15.49 7.49
CA ILE A 101 -0.77 -15.21 6.10
C ILE A 101 -0.14 -13.82 6.01
N LEU A 102 -0.82 -12.81 6.58
CA LEU A 102 -0.31 -11.44 6.56
C LEU A 102 1.03 -11.32 7.29
N THR A 103 1.16 -11.99 8.45
CA THR A 103 2.39 -11.98 9.25
C THR A 103 3.55 -12.60 8.49
N GLN A 104 3.36 -13.76 7.88
CA GLN A 104 4.40 -14.43 7.10
C GLN A 104 4.82 -13.61 5.87
N ALA A 105 3.86 -13.01 5.17
CA ALA A 105 4.15 -12.12 4.05
C ALA A 105 4.95 -10.88 4.48
N CYS A 106 4.54 -10.22 5.56
CA CYS A 106 5.25 -9.08 6.13
C CYS A 106 6.69 -9.44 6.52
N LEU A 107 6.90 -10.57 7.20
CA LEU A 107 8.22 -11.02 7.62
C LEU A 107 9.10 -11.33 6.40
N LYS A 108 8.58 -12.06 5.42
CA LYS A 108 9.31 -12.40 4.19
C LYS A 108 9.68 -11.14 3.40
N PHE A 109 8.74 -10.22 3.23
CA PHE A 109 8.97 -8.94 2.56
C PHE A 109 10.05 -8.10 3.27
N ARG A 110 9.97 -8.00 4.61
CA ARG A 110 10.99 -7.28 5.40
C ARG A 110 12.37 -7.89 5.24
N ASP A 111 12.46 -9.22 5.29
CA ASP A 111 13.72 -9.95 5.14
C ASP A 111 14.35 -9.73 3.76
N LEU A 112 13.55 -9.87 2.69
CA LEU A 112 13.99 -9.59 1.32
C LEU A 112 14.48 -8.14 1.16
N MET A 113 13.70 -7.16 1.64
CA MET A 113 14.08 -5.76 1.52
C MET A 113 15.38 -5.43 2.27
N LYS A 114 15.55 -5.96 3.49
CA LYS A 114 16.77 -5.73 4.26
C LYS A 114 17.99 -6.40 3.63
N THR A 115 17.82 -7.61 3.10
CA THR A 115 18.88 -8.39 2.46
C THR A 115 19.36 -7.73 1.17
N GLU A 116 18.43 -7.31 0.31
CA GLU A 116 18.76 -6.76 -1.01
C GLU A 116 19.11 -5.27 -0.99
N THR A 117 18.57 -4.50 -0.04
CA THR A 117 18.64 -3.03 -0.10
C THR A 117 19.16 -2.36 1.15
N THR A 118 19.41 -3.08 2.26
CA THR A 118 19.80 -2.54 3.59
C THR A 118 18.80 -1.60 4.25
N VAL A 119 17.64 -1.34 3.62
CA VAL A 119 16.59 -0.48 4.15
C VAL A 119 15.52 -1.35 4.82
N ASP A 120 15.11 -0.98 6.03
CA ASP A 120 13.96 -1.62 6.68
C ASP A 120 12.65 -0.94 6.24
N PRO A 121 11.74 -1.64 5.53
CA PRO A 121 10.56 -1.01 4.95
C PRO A 121 9.55 -0.50 5.99
N PHE A 122 9.45 -1.13 7.15
CA PHE A 122 8.45 -0.80 8.18
C PHE A 122 8.97 0.22 9.18
N GLN A 123 10.27 0.17 9.48
CA GLN A 123 10.89 1.15 10.38
C GLN A 123 11.12 2.49 9.69
N GLU A 124 11.61 2.45 8.45
CA GLU A 124 12.08 3.67 7.78
C GLU A 124 11.03 4.34 6.90
N SER A 125 9.94 3.67 6.54
CA SER A 125 8.91 4.21 5.65
C SER A 125 7.51 3.86 6.14
N THR A 126 6.50 4.49 5.54
CA THR A 126 5.08 4.18 5.77
C THR A 126 4.39 3.60 4.55
N THR A 127 5.03 3.69 3.37
CA THR A 127 4.52 3.19 2.09
C THR A 127 5.66 2.55 1.29
N ILE A 128 5.30 1.66 0.35
CA ILE A 128 6.27 1.05 -0.56
C ILE A 128 7.02 2.10 -1.40
N ALA A 129 6.32 3.12 -1.90
CA ALA A 129 6.92 4.18 -2.72
C ALA A 129 7.97 4.99 -1.93
N SER A 130 7.68 5.33 -0.67
CA SER A 130 8.65 5.98 0.22
C SER A 130 9.87 5.08 0.45
N CYS A 131 9.65 3.78 0.65
CA CYS A 131 10.74 2.82 0.84
C CYS A 131 11.63 2.73 -0.41
N CYS A 132 11.05 2.54 -1.59
CA CYS A 132 11.79 2.50 -2.86
C CYS A 132 12.57 3.80 -3.11
N ASN A 133 11.99 4.97 -2.80
CA ASN A 133 12.69 6.23 -2.91
C ASN A 133 13.90 6.32 -1.96
N LYS A 134 13.77 5.80 -0.72
CA LYS A 134 14.90 5.71 0.22
C LYS A 134 15.99 4.78 -0.29
N VAL A 135 15.63 3.61 -0.80
CA VAL A 135 16.56 2.66 -1.42
C VAL A 135 17.32 3.34 -2.57
N PHE A 136 16.59 4.03 -3.46
CA PHE A 136 17.20 4.78 -4.56
C PHE A 136 18.21 5.83 -4.06
N ARG A 137 17.79 6.66 -3.09
CA ARG A 137 18.63 7.74 -2.55
C ARG A 137 19.84 7.24 -1.75
N ARG A 138 19.74 6.10 -1.08
CA ARG A 138 20.82 5.53 -0.25
C ARG A 138 21.82 4.73 -1.08
N ASN A 139 21.33 3.92 -2.03
CA ASN A 139 22.16 2.91 -2.69
C ASN A 139 22.57 3.30 -4.12
N PHE A 140 21.78 4.13 -4.80
CA PHE A 140 21.94 4.37 -6.25
C PHE A 140 22.20 5.82 -6.62
N LEU A 141 21.74 6.79 -5.83
CA LEU A 141 21.95 8.21 -6.09
C LEU A 141 23.42 8.59 -5.82
N LYS A 142 24.10 9.08 -6.85
CA LYS A 142 25.49 9.53 -6.73
C LYS A 142 25.55 10.88 -6.00
N PRO A 143 26.63 11.15 -5.23
CA PRO A 143 26.85 12.47 -4.66
C PRO A 143 26.81 13.56 -5.76
N GLU A 144 26.30 14.74 -5.42
CA GLU A 144 26.23 15.91 -6.32
C GLU A 144 25.47 15.69 -7.63
N THR A 145 24.59 14.67 -7.70
CA THR A 145 23.67 14.50 -8.84
C THR A 145 22.26 14.99 -8.51
N ILE A 146 21.73 15.87 -9.36
CA ILE A 146 20.32 16.29 -9.33
C ILE A 146 19.50 15.25 -10.08
N GLY A 147 18.37 14.83 -9.51
CA GLY A 147 17.43 13.93 -10.18
C GLY A 147 16.91 14.56 -11.46
N VAL A 148 16.84 13.78 -12.55
CA VAL A 148 16.36 14.26 -13.84
C VAL A 148 14.89 14.68 -13.70
N ILE A 149 14.62 15.98 -13.80
CA ILE A 149 13.26 16.50 -13.82
C ILE A 149 12.78 16.41 -15.28
N PRO A 150 11.69 15.67 -15.57
CA PRO A 150 11.14 15.62 -16.92
C PRO A 150 10.75 17.02 -17.39
N LYS A 151 10.84 17.26 -18.70
CA LYS A 151 10.51 18.56 -19.29
C LYS A 151 9.04 18.90 -18.99
N GLY A 152 8.78 19.87 -18.11
CA GLY A 152 7.44 20.21 -17.59
C GLY A 152 7.18 19.83 -16.13
N GLY A 153 8.15 19.24 -15.43
CA GLY A 153 8.01 18.85 -14.02
C GLY A 153 7.15 17.59 -13.81
N TYR A 154 6.96 17.20 -12.55
CA TYR A 154 6.14 16.03 -12.18
C TYR A 154 4.63 16.33 -12.12
N ARG A 155 4.24 17.60 -12.23
CA ARG A 155 2.84 18.05 -12.19
C ARG A 155 2.61 19.10 -13.27
N TRP A 156 1.48 18.97 -13.98
CA TRP A 156 1.00 19.94 -14.98
C TRP A 156 0.56 21.29 -14.38
N ARG A 157 0.58 21.44 -13.05
CA ARG A 157 0.31 22.71 -12.36
C ARG A 157 1.58 23.18 -11.68
N GLU A 158 1.94 24.43 -11.97
CA GLU A 158 3.05 25.14 -11.34
C GLU A 158 2.69 25.41 -9.88
N ASN A 159 3.24 24.60 -8.99
CA ASN A 159 3.18 24.85 -7.56
C ASN A 159 4.52 25.47 -7.14
N GLN A 160 4.52 26.78 -6.94
CA GLN A 160 5.69 27.47 -6.40
C GLN A 160 5.80 27.25 -4.88
N SER A 161 6.99 26.85 -4.43
CA SER A 161 7.25 26.64 -3.01
C SER A 161 7.31 27.98 -2.28
N LYS A 162 6.54 28.13 -1.19
CA LYS A 162 6.64 29.32 -0.31
C LYS A 162 8.07 29.56 0.17
N ILE A 163 8.83 28.48 0.43
CA ILE A 163 10.22 28.53 0.86
C ILE A 163 11.12 29.09 -0.26
N ALA A 164 10.89 28.67 -1.52
CA ALA A 164 11.67 29.16 -2.65
C ALA A 164 11.45 30.67 -2.88
N ILE A 165 10.20 31.14 -2.77
CA ILE A 165 9.87 32.58 -2.86
C ILE A 165 10.54 33.37 -1.73
N GLN A 166 10.48 32.86 -0.49
CA GLN A 166 11.13 33.51 0.65
C GLN A 166 12.65 33.59 0.49
N TRP A 167 13.27 32.53 -0.03
CA TRP A 167 14.71 32.53 -0.31
C TRP A 167 15.09 33.56 -1.38
N MET A 168 14.32 33.67 -2.47
CA MET A 168 14.56 34.68 -3.51
C MET A 168 14.40 36.12 -3.00
N LEU A 169 13.39 36.39 -2.18
CA LEU A 169 13.22 37.71 -1.53
C LEU A 169 14.40 38.04 -0.59
N TRP A 170 14.91 37.03 0.13
CA TRP A 170 16.11 37.19 0.95
C TRP A 170 17.35 37.47 0.09
N GLU A 171 17.51 36.78 -1.04
CA GLU A 171 18.62 36.99 -1.96
C GLU A 171 18.59 38.39 -2.61
N GLU A 172 17.41 38.87 -3.03
CA GLU A 172 17.22 40.25 -3.50
C GLU A 172 17.72 41.26 -2.45
N HIS A 173 17.34 41.05 -1.18
CA HIS A 173 17.74 41.93 -0.09
C HIS A 173 19.25 41.87 0.17
N GLN A 174 19.86 40.69 0.15
CA GLN A 174 21.31 40.54 0.39
C GLN A 174 22.16 41.11 -0.75
N ARG A 175 21.74 40.92 -2.00
CA ARG A 175 22.52 41.33 -3.18
C ARG A 175 22.13 42.70 -3.72
N GLY A 176 21.01 43.25 -3.29
CA GLY A 176 20.47 44.52 -3.82
C GLY A 176 20.01 44.42 -5.27
N ILE A 177 19.74 43.21 -5.77
CA ILE A 177 19.31 42.96 -7.15
C ILE A 177 17.79 42.73 -7.14
N LYS A 178 17.10 43.12 -8.22
CA LYS A 178 15.69 42.77 -8.40
C LYS A 178 15.57 41.43 -9.12
N ILE A 179 14.88 40.48 -8.52
CA ILE A 179 14.64 39.16 -9.09
C ILE A 179 13.16 39.10 -9.52
N GLN A 180 12.91 38.81 -10.79
CA GLN A 180 11.57 38.47 -11.26
C GLN A 180 11.25 37.03 -10.86
N HIS A 181 10.17 36.84 -10.10
CA HIS A 181 9.67 35.55 -9.67
C HIS A 181 8.13 35.58 -9.59
N ALA A 182 7.50 34.42 -9.40
CA ALA A 182 6.04 34.24 -9.46
C ALA A 182 5.20 35.15 -8.54
N ALA A 183 5.77 35.70 -7.47
CA ALA A 183 5.04 36.59 -6.55
C ALA A 183 5.11 38.07 -6.95
N LYS A 184 5.98 38.43 -7.91
CA LYS A 184 6.15 39.78 -8.46
C LYS A 184 5.70 39.89 -9.93
N GLY A 185 5.19 38.82 -10.52
CA GLY A 185 4.71 38.80 -11.92
C GLY A 185 4.68 37.39 -12.52
N ILE A 186 4.67 37.32 -13.85
CA ILE A 186 4.78 36.07 -14.60
C ILE A 186 6.26 35.67 -14.64
N GLU A 187 6.56 34.39 -14.38
CA GLU A 187 7.92 33.86 -14.50
C GLU A 187 8.44 33.96 -15.93
N THR A 188 9.74 34.23 -16.05
CA THR A 188 10.41 34.46 -17.34
C THR A 188 10.72 33.13 -18.03
N ILE A 189 10.67 33.12 -19.36
CA ILE A 189 11.08 31.98 -20.18
C ILE A 189 12.45 32.27 -20.79
N VAL A 190 13.45 31.48 -20.43
CA VAL A 190 14.81 31.57 -20.96
C VAL A 190 15.09 30.34 -21.82
N LYS A 191 15.41 30.54 -23.10
CA LYS A 191 15.67 29.46 -24.08
C LYS A 191 14.58 28.38 -24.12
N GLY A 192 13.31 28.77 -24.00
CA GLY A 192 12.17 27.86 -24.01
C GLY A 192 11.92 27.11 -22.69
N HIS A 193 12.65 27.46 -21.63
CA HIS A 193 12.46 26.94 -20.28
C HIS A 193 11.99 28.05 -19.35
N LYS A 194 10.88 27.81 -18.63
CA LYS A 194 10.41 28.71 -17.57
C LYS A 194 11.36 28.63 -16.38
N VAL A 195 11.74 29.77 -15.81
CA VAL A 195 12.66 29.84 -14.66
C VAL A 195 11.96 30.45 -13.45
N ASP A 196 12.20 29.89 -12.27
CA ASP A 196 11.57 30.32 -11.01
C ASP A 196 11.99 31.75 -10.60
N GLY A 197 13.21 32.16 -10.99
CA GLY A 197 13.80 33.47 -10.72
C GLY A 197 14.68 33.93 -11.89
N PHE A 198 14.55 35.20 -12.29
CA PHE A 198 15.38 35.81 -13.32
C PHE A 198 15.90 37.18 -12.88
N LEU A 199 17.19 37.43 -13.07
CA LEU A 199 17.90 38.67 -12.74
C LEU A 199 17.77 39.70 -13.87
#